data_AF-A0AAW0AU44-F1
#
_entry.id   AF-A0AAW0AU44-F1
#
_cell.length_a   1.000
_cell.length_b   1.000
_cell.length_c   1.000
_cell.angle_alpha   90.00
_cell.angle_beta   90.00
_cell.angle_gamma   90.00
#
_symmetry.space_group_name_H-M   'P 1'
#
loop_
_entity.id
_entity.type
_entity.pdbx_description
1 polymer ?
#
loop_
_entity_poly.entity_id
_entity_poly.type
_entity_poly.pdbx_seq_one_letter_code
_entity_poly.pdbx_strand_id
1 'polypeptide(L)'
;VEAQEGGDTPQKSVLVELQPAQQIGDLPARFAQIVLQFAQPYPGDDKFIQVESRFVLYRVSDSEHVIMDNYTDIDVLIESKRIEDPTFKLGLWYAQQRQAELGFDSSEPLDDERFITELGDAYLGGAAVLLEQSEWDGSLEGSENLIFHCQDKDEQYYTVIDNRNGTQALLSKDSLRNPKFDLMAWKRSAFVLTATDSVDADYDFMSVSESEVEKLLATESELTEDSDDCTDMPPLVSVSNSSDEDEEDVSPPPYHPGDTNESFEDRVSRIFRVLKDNGEPWDPTAPDFERIGDLLGRGAESILEFLQPYPGDDRVSRDDPRRTRNRFTVVYMTERDYTIEDSYLDEITVLPASYLMNPKFRLAAWYAQEISEKCCLSYSYPPLHQVEVEDLLLYKVQQYLADVALFLPQFQDVSIRQIDRESDEEAWFLISMPFNGLDICEVLTERQLRNYRFDLIRWIHRRQFET
;
A
#
# COMPACT_ATOMS: atom_id res chain seq x y z
N VAL A 1 23.95 57.06 -26.78
CA VAL A 1 24.76 56.07 -26.05
C VAL A 1 23.83 55.49 -24.99
N GLU A 2 23.02 54.53 -25.42
CA GLU A 2 22.16 53.73 -24.55
C GLU A 2 22.91 52.43 -24.27
N ALA A 3 23.11 52.11 -23.00
CA ALA A 3 23.75 50.88 -22.57
C ALA A 3 22.65 49.87 -22.23
N GLN A 4 22.51 48.84 -23.05
CA GLN A 4 21.72 47.64 -22.72
C GLN A 4 22.50 46.82 -21.69
N GLU A 5 21.96 46.73 -20.47
CA GLU A 5 22.38 45.76 -19.47
C GLU A 5 21.68 44.42 -19.75
N GLY A 6 22.36 43.54 -20.47
CA GLY A 6 21.99 42.13 -20.61
C GLY A 6 22.47 41.36 -19.39
N GLY A 7 21.57 41.12 -18.42
CA GLY A 7 21.82 40.26 -17.27
C GLY A 7 21.58 38.79 -17.61
N ASP A 8 22.63 38.08 -18.03
CA ASP A 8 22.64 36.62 -18.07
C ASP A 8 22.48 36.10 -16.64
N THR A 9 21.31 35.56 -16.34
CA THR A 9 21.07 34.87 -15.08
C THR A 9 21.71 33.49 -15.21
N PRO A 10 22.73 33.13 -14.41
CA PRO A 10 23.38 31.83 -14.56
C PRO A 10 22.35 30.74 -14.30
N GLN A 11 22.07 29.94 -15.33
CA GLN A 11 21.28 28.72 -15.20
C GLN A 11 21.91 27.88 -14.10
N LYS A 12 21.21 27.80 -12.96
CA LYS A 12 21.58 26.96 -11.84
C LYS A 12 21.49 25.53 -12.34
N SER A 13 22.63 24.96 -12.74
CA SER A 13 22.73 23.54 -13.06
C SER A 13 22.27 22.78 -11.82
N VAL A 14 21.09 22.19 -11.89
CA VAL A 14 20.57 21.28 -10.86
C VAL A 14 21.52 20.09 -10.87
N LEU A 15 22.51 20.12 -9.97
CA LEU A 15 23.35 18.97 -9.69
C LEU A 15 22.44 17.91 -9.08
N VAL A 16 21.96 16.99 -9.92
CA VAL A 16 21.25 15.79 -9.48
C VAL A 16 22.26 15.01 -8.63
N GLU A 17 22.05 15.03 -7.33
CA GLU A 17 22.85 14.28 -6.37
C GLU A 17 22.68 12.79 -6.71
N LEU A 18 23.76 12.16 -7.18
CA LEU A 18 23.75 10.76 -7.59
C LEU A 18 23.49 9.90 -6.36
N GLN A 19 22.26 9.41 -6.22
CA GLN A 19 21.93 8.40 -5.21
C GLN A 19 22.81 7.16 -5.40
N PRO A 20 23.23 6.51 -4.31
CA PRO A 20 24.01 5.28 -4.38
C PRO A 20 23.28 4.21 -5.19
N ALA A 21 24.03 3.44 -5.98
CA ALA A 21 23.46 2.43 -6.86
C ALA A 21 22.68 1.37 -6.09
N GLN A 22 21.41 1.16 -6.43
CA GLN A 22 20.53 0.20 -5.79
C GLN A 22 20.49 -1.09 -6.61
N GLN A 23 21.40 -2.01 -6.29
CA GLN A 23 21.51 -3.30 -6.98
C GLN A 23 20.29 -4.18 -6.71
N ILE A 24 19.75 -4.83 -7.75
CA ILE A 24 18.56 -5.68 -7.62
C ILE A 24 18.79 -6.96 -6.80
N GLY A 25 20.02 -7.48 -6.76
CA GLY A 25 20.35 -8.73 -6.06
C GLY A 25 19.80 -9.98 -6.75
N ASP A 26 19.50 -11.02 -5.97
CA ASP A 26 18.87 -12.26 -6.46
C ASP A 26 17.37 -12.06 -6.59
N LEU A 27 16.94 -11.64 -7.79
CA LEU A 27 15.56 -11.30 -8.08
C LEU A 27 14.60 -12.50 -7.97
N PRO A 28 14.95 -13.71 -8.49
CA PRO A 28 14.13 -14.90 -8.27
C PRO A 28 13.92 -15.23 -6.79
N ALA A 29 14.97 -15.15 -5.96
CA ALA A 29 14.84 -15.41 -4.52
C ALA A 29 13.89 -14.43 -3.83
N ARG A 30 13.98 -13.13 -4.14
CA ARG A 30 13.07 -12.10 -3.61
C ARG A 30 11.63 -12.33 -4.02
N PHE A 31 11.39 -12.68 -5.27
CA PHE A 31 10.04 -12.93 -5.74
C PHE A 31 9.44 -14.21 -5.13
N ALA A 32 10.24 -15.27 -5.02
CA ALA A 32 9.85 -16.50 -4.34
C ALA A 32 9.49 -16.28 -2.85
N GLN A 33 10.21 -15.39 -2.15
CA GLN A 33 9.88 -14.99 -0.78
C GLN A 33 8.46 -14.40 -0.68
N ILE A 34 8.08 -13.56 -1.63
CA ILE A 34 6.76 -12.93 -1.68
C ILE A 34 5.66 -13.96 -1.96
N VAL A 35 5.90 -14.87 -2.90
CA VAL A 35 4.97 -15.96 -3.20
C VAL A 35 4.74 -16.83 -1.95
N LEU A 36 5.79 -17.15 -1.20
CA LEU A 36 5.66 -17.87 0.06
C LEU A 36 4.90 -17.05 1.12
N GLN A 37 5.15 -15.75 1.20
CA GLN A 37 4.45 -14.86 2.12
C GLN A 37 2.93 -14.88 1.87
N PHE A 38 2.49 -14.81 0.61
CA PHE A 38 1.08 -14.81 0.23
C PHE A 38 0.40 -16.18 0.33
N ALA A 39 1.18 -17.27 0.28
CA ALA A 39 0.65 -18.62 0.42
C ALA A 39 0.38 -19.04 1.88
N GLN A 40 0.60 -18.15 2.86
CA GLN A 40 0.27 -18.40 4.27
C GLN A 40 -1.25 -18.47 4.53
N PRO A 41 -1.69 -19.20 5.58
CA PRO A 41 -0.89 -20.00 6.49
C PRO A 41 -0.59 -21.39 5.91
N TYR A 42 0.55 -21.96 6.30
CA TYR A 42 1.01 -23.30 5.99
C TYR A 42 0.56 -24.33 7.02
N PRO A 43 0.62 -25.63 6.68
CA PRO A 43 0.35 -26.71 7.62
C PRO A 43 1.14 -26.57 8.92
N GLY A 44 0.42 -26.59 10.04
CA GLY A 44 0.97 -26.43 11.39
C GLY A 44 1.04 -24.99 11.91
N ASP A 45 0.77 -23.99 11.07
CA ASP A 45 0.64 -22.61 11.53
C ASP A 45 -0.67 -22.41 12.29
N ASP A 46 -0.70 -21.44 13.19
CA ASP A 46 -1.96 -20.92 13.70
C ASP A 46 -2.70 -20.19 12.57
N LYS A 47 -4.03 -20.31 12.55
CA LYS A 47 -4.88 -19.85 11.42
C LYS A 47 -4.83 -18.34 11.12
N PHE A 48 -4.23 -17.54 12.00
CA PHE A 48 -4.24 -16.08 11.97
C PHE A 48 -2.86 -15.45 11.77
N ILE A 49 -1.89 -16.23 11.27
CA ILE A 49 -0.52 -15.76 11.19
C ILE A 49 -0.26 -15.07 9.86
N GLN A 50 -0.09 -13.75 9.94
CA GLN A 50 0.60 -12.93 8.95
C GLN A 50 1.84 -12.35 9.61
N VAL A 51 2.90 -13.15 9.70
CA VAL A 51 4.20 -12.64 10.15
C VAL A 51 4.87 -11.99 8.96
N GLU A 52 5.00 -10.68 8.98
CA GLU A 52 5.82 -9.97 8.00
C GLU A 52 7.26 -10.50 8.05
N SER A 53 7.88 -10.64 6.88
CA SER A 53 9.26 -11.13 6.77
C SER A 53 9.49 -12.53 7.36
N ARG A 54 8.47 -13.39 7.36
CA ARG A 54 8.60 -14.79 7.80
C ARG A 54 9.66 -15.54 7.01
N PHE A 55 9.62 -15.40 5.69
CA PHE A 55 10.54 -16.10 4.81
C PHE A 55 11.74 -15.23 4.48
N VAL A 56 12.92 -15.83 4.46
CA VAL A 56 14.12 -15.25 3.87
C VAL A 56 14.69 -16.28 2.89
N LEU A 57 14.86 -15.88 1.64
CA LEU A 57 15.47 -16.73 0.62
C LEU A 57 16.81 -16.16 0.18
N TYR A 58 17.83 -17.01 0.14
CA TYR A 58 19.13 -16.64 -0.40
C TYR A 58 19.80 -17.83 -1.09
N ARG A 59 20.64 -17.50 -2.06
CA ARG A 59 21.39 -18.48 -2.84
C ARG A 59 22.60 -18.95 -2.06
N VAL A 60 22.75 -20.27 -1.92
CA VAL A 60 23.93 -20.88 -1.27
C VAL A 60 24.91 -21.46 -2.28
N SER A 61 24.45 -21.79 -3.48
CA SER A 61 25.28 -22.25 -4.59
C SER A 61 24.64 -21.92 -5.94
N ASP A 62 25.34 -22.18 -7.04
CA ASP A 62 24.76 -21.98 -8.38
C ASP A 62 23.53 -22.87 -8.65
N SER A 63 23.33 -23.93 -7.88
CA SER A 63 22.23 -24.88 -8.06
C SER A 63 21.19 -24.87 -6.95
N GLU A 64 21.43 -24.18 -5.83
CA GLU A 64 20.59 -24.28 -4.64
C GLU A 64 20.38 -22.93 -3.94
N HIS A 65 19.16 -22.78 -3.41
CA HIS A 65 18.74 -21.74 -2.49
C HIS A 65 18.34 -22.37 -1.15
N VAL A 66 18.43 -21.57 -0.09
CA VAL A 66 17.85 -21.89 1.22
C VAL A 66 16.63 -21.01 1.42
N ILE A 67 15.53 -21.63 1.83
CA ILE A 67 14.34 -20.96 2.39
C ILE A 67 14.48 -21.05 3.91
N MET A 68 14.72 -19.93 4.56
CA MET A 68 14.62 -19.81 6.01
C MET A 68 13.20 -19.39 6.37
N ASP A 69 12.54 -20.16 7.22
CA ASP A 69 11.24 -19.84 7.80
C ASP A 69 11.43 -19.41 9.26
N ASN A 70 11.51 -18.10 9.47
CA ASN A 70 11.75 -17.49 10.78
C ASN A 70 10.62 -17.77 11.78
N TYR A 71 9.43 -18.14 11.30
CA TYR A 71 8.31 -18.46 12.19
C TYR A 71 8.46 -19.87 12.78
N THR A 72 8.99 -20.82 12.01
CA THR A 72 9.15 -22.22 12.45
C THR A 72 10.58 -22.60 12.80
N ASP A 73 11.53 -21.68 12.62
CA ASP A 73 12.99 -21.85 12.83
C ASP A 73 13.56 -23.02 12.02
N ILE A 74 13.10 -23.16 10.77
CA ILE A 74 13.47 -24.26 9.87
C ILE A 74 14.05 -23.71 8.57
N ASP A 75 15.12 -24.36 8.14
CA ASP A 75 15.81 -24.09 6.88
C ASP A 75 15.57 -25.23 5.90
N VAL A 76 15.07 -24.92 4.72
CA VAL A 76 14.80 -25.91 3.66
C VAL A 76 15.61 -25.58 2.42
N LEU A 77 16.35 -26.56 1.90
CA LEU A 77 17.05 -26.44 0.62
C LEU A 77 16.09 -26.67 -0.56
N ILE A 78 16.25 -25.86 -1.59
CA ILE A 78 15.51 -25.95 -2.85
C ILE A 78 16.45 -25.75 -4.04
N GLU A 79 16.25 -26.52 -5.11
CA GLU A 79 17.03 -26.38 -6.34
C GLU A 79 16.68 -25.06 -7.04
N SER A 80 17.68 -24.24 -7.40
CA SER A 80 17.48 -22.94 -8.06
C SER A 80 16.65 -23.03 -9.34
N LYS A 81 16.84 -24.10 -10.13
CA LYS A 81 16.07 -24.35 -11.35
C LYS A 81 14.55 -24.45 -11.12
N ARG A 82 14.10 -24.80 -9.91
CA ARG A 82 12.67 -24.84 -9.55
C ARG A 82 12.13 -23.45 -9.29
N ILE A 83 12.92 -22.58 -8.65
CA ILE A 83 12.58 -21.17 -8.46
C ILE A 83 12.59 -20.41 -9.79
N GLU A 84 13.38 -20.88 -10.76
CA GLU A 84 13.41 -20.31 -12.11
C GLU A 84 12.35 -20.89 -13.06
N ASP A 85 11.64 -21.96 -12.67
CA ASP A 85 10.60 -22.60 -13.48
C ASP A 85 9.24 -21.90 -13.26
N PRO A 86 8.68 -21.24 -14.29
CA PRO A 86 7.42 -20.52 -14.16
C PRO A 86 6.23 -21.38 -13.75
N THR A 87 6.27 -22.68 -14.03
CA THR A 87 5.17 -23.60 -13.72
C THR A 87 5.28 -24.19 -12.32
N PHE A 88 6.37 -23.91 -11.60
CA PHE A 88 6.61 -24.46 -10.28
C PHE A 88 5.66 -23.85 -9.25
N LYS A 89 4.96 -24.71 -8.51
CA LYS A 89 4.01 -24.31 -7.46
C LYS A 89 4.73 -24.26 -6.13
N LEU A 90 5.50 -23.18 -5.91
CA LEU A 90 6.37 -23.04 -4.74
C LEU A 90 5.60 -23.14 -3.41
N GLY A 91 4.41 -22.53 -3.32
CA GLY A 91 3.55 -22.61 -2.14
C GLY A 91 3.16 -24.04 -1.79
N LEU A 92 2.65 -24.81 -2.77
CA LEU A 92 2.30 -26.22 -2.60
C LEU A 92 3.51 -27.07 -2.22
N TRP A 93 4.63 -26.89 -2.92
CA TRP A 93 5.84 -27.65 -2.61
C TRP A 93 6.29 -27.41 -1.16
N TYR A 94 6.28 -26.16 -0.70
CA TYR A 94 6.67 -25.82 0.68
C TYR A 94 5.67 -26.36 1.71
N ALA A 95 4.36 -26.25 1.43
CA ALA A 95 3.31 -26.83 2.27
C ALA A 95 3.47 -28.35 2.43
N GLN A 96 3.88 -29.06 1.38
CA GLN A 96 4.18 -30.50 1.44
C GLN A 96 5.42 -30.80 2.32
N GLN A 97 6.46 -29.95 2.26
CA GLN A 97 7.60 -30.08 3.19
C GLN A 97 7.13 -29.93 4.64
N ARG A 98 6.26 -28.96 4.92
CA ARG A 98 5.68 -28.74 6.25
C ARG A 98 4.84 -29.92 6.73
N GLN A 99 3.97 -30.49 5.89
CA GLN A 99 3.21 -31.70 6.25
C GLN A 99 4.14 -32.87 6.60
N ALA A 100 5.18 -33.10 5.79
CA ALA A 100 6.12 -34.18 6.01
C ALA A 100 6.89 -34.02 7.33
N GLU A 101 7.35 -32.80 7.63
CA GLU A 101 8.07 -32.46 8.86
C GLU A 101 7.21 -32.66 10.12
N LEU A 102 5.92 -32.31 10.05
CA LEU A 102 4.97 -32.45 11.15
C LEU A 102 4.41 -33.87 11.29
N GLY A 103 4.73 -34.78 10.37
CA GLY A 103 4.19 -36.12 10.34
C GLY A 103 2.68 -36.17 10.03
N PHE A 104 2.15 -35.16 9.33
CA PHE A 104 0.80 -35.21 8.80
C PHE A 104 0.71 -36.20 7.65
N ASP A 105 -0.46 -36.84 7.50
CA ASP A 105 -0.65 -37.79 6.43
C ASP A 105 -0.64 -37.06 5.08
N SER A 106 0.31 -37.42 4.22
CA SER A 106 0.42 -36.94 2.84
C SER A 106 -0.83 -37.20 1.98
N SER A 107 -1.76 -38.04 2.48
CA SER A 107 -3.03 -38.29 1.82
C SER A 107 -4.04 -37.15 1.98
N GLU A 108 -3.86 -36.25 2.95
CA GLU A 108 -4.72 -35.07 3.09
C GLU A 108 -4.40 -34.05 1.99
N PRO A 109 -5.36 -33.76 1.10
CA PRO A 109 -5.09 -32.91 -0.05
C PRO A 109 -4.91 -31.45 0.37
N LEU A 110 -3.87 -30.82 -0.17
CA LEU A 110 -3.60 -29.39 -0.05
C LEU A 110 -4.31 -28.64 -1.18
N ASP A 111 -5.65 -28.68 -1.17
CA ASP A 111 -6.50 -28.13 -2.23
C ASP A 111 -6.74 -26.61 -2.11
N ASP A 112 -6.01 -25.93 -1.22
CA ASP A 112 -6.13 -24.49 -1.05
C ASP A 112 -5.55 -23.76 -2.28
N GLU A 113 -6.37 -22.87 -2.87
CA GLU A 113 -6.01 -22.11 -4.08
C GLU A 113 -4.69 -21.33 -3.93
N ARG A 114 -4.36 -20.93 -2.70
CA ARG A 114 -3.12 -20.19 -2.39
C ARG A 114 -1.85 -21.00 -2.58
N PHE A 115 -1.92 -22.32 -2.43
CA PHE A 115 -0.75 -23.19 -2.60
C PHE A 115 -0.51 -23.54 -4.06
N ILE A 116 -1.57 -23.63 -4.86
CA ILE A 116 -1.51 -24.16 -6.22
C ILE A 116 -1.17 -23.10 -7.27
N THR A 117 -0.96 -21.84 -6.87
CA THR A 117 -0.49 -20.77 -7.74
C THR A 117 0.89 -21.10 -8.32
N GLU A 118 1.01 -21.02 -9.64
CA GLU A 118 2.28 -21.15 -10.34
C GLU A 118 3.15 -19.91 -10.07
N LEU A 119 4.46 -20.09 -9.96
CA LEU A 119 5.38 -18.99 -9.68
C LEU A 119 5.34 -17.93 -10.78
N GLY A 120 5.18 -18.33 -12.05
CA GLY A 120 5.34 -17.42 -13.19
C GLY A 120 6.81 -17.02 -13.40
N ASP A 121 7.05 -16.09 -14.33
CA ASP A 121 8.42 -15.61 -14.57
C ASP A 121 8.92 -14.80 -13.37
N ALA A 122 9.79 -15.42 -12.57
CA ALA A 122 10.28 -14.83 -11.32
C ALA A 122 11.11 -13.55 -11.55
N TYR A 123 11.75 -13.39 -12.71
CA TYR A 123 12.45 -12.15 -13.04
C TYR A 123 11.46 -11.03 -13.35
N LEU A 124 10.43 -11.34 -14.16
CA LEU A 124 9.36 -10.38 -14.47
C LEU A 124 8.60 -9.95 -13.21
N GLY A 125 8.17 -10.92 -12.41
CA GLY A 125 7.43 -10.70 -11.16
C GLY A 125 8.26 -9.93 -10.14
N GLY A 126 9.53 -10.31 -9.95
CA GLY A 126 10.42 -9.61 -9.04
C GLY A 126 10.70 -8.17 -9.47
N ALA A 127 10.86 -7.91 -10.78
CA ALA A 127 11.04 -6.56 -11.29
C ALA A 127 9.78 -5.70 -11.05
N ALA A 128 8.59 -6.23 -11.33
CA ALA A 128 7.33 -5.54 -11.07
C ALA A 128 7.21 -5.14 -9.60
N VAL A 129 7.42 -6.09 -8.67
CA VAL A 129 7.40 -5.81 -7.23
C VAL A 129 8.38 -4.70 -6.86
N LEU A 130 9.64 -4.76 -7.30
CA LEU A 130 10.62 -3.74 -6.92
C LEU A 130 10.26 -2.36 -7.46
N LEU A 131 9.68 -2.29 -8.66
CA LEU A 131 9.21 -1.03 -9.24
C LEU A 131 8.02 -0.47 -8.45
N GLU A 132 7.06 -1.32 -8.08
CA GLU A 132 5.93 -0.94 -7.22
C GLU A 132 6.41 -0.44 -5.86
N GLN A 133 7.26 -1.20 -5.17
CA GLN A 133 7.80 -0.83 -3.86
C GLN A 133 8.58 0.49 -3.89
N SER A 134 9.18 0.86 -5.03
CA SER A 134 9.90 2.13 -5.17
C SER A 134 8.98 3.35 -5.23
N GLU A 135 7.72 3.17 -5.62
CA GLU A 135 6.70 4.23 -5.65
C GLU A 135 5.64 4.07 -4.56
N TRP A 136 5.69 2.97 -3.79
CA TRP A 136 4.77 2.73 -2.70
C TRP A 136 4.95 3.79 -1.62
N ASP A 137 3.93 4.62 -1.43
CA ASP A 137 3.93 5.71 -0.46
C ASP A 137 3.41 5.31 0.92
N GLY A 138 2.94 4.06 1.07
CA GLY A 138 2.31 3.55 2.30
C GLY A 138 0.79 3.50 2.24
N SER A 139 0.17 4.23 1.30
CA SER A 139 -1.28 4.40 1.27
C SER A 139 -2.00 3.19 0.67
N LEU A 140 -3.12 2.80 1.28
CA LEU A 140 -4.04 1.78 0.75
C LEU A 140 -4.97 2.36 -0.33
N GLU A 141 -5.11 3.69 -0.39
CA GLU A 141 -5.95 4.41 -1.37
C GLU A 141 -5.26 4.49 -2.74
N GLY A 142 -5.14 3.34 -3.40
CA GLY A 142 -4.50 3.24 -4.73
C GLY A 142 -4.18 1.81 -5.15
N SER A 143 -4.26 0.84 -4.23
CA SER A 143 -3.81 -0.54 -4.45
C SER A 143 -4.60 -1.32 -5.50
N GLU A 144 -5.76 -0.82 -5.95
CA GLU A 144 -6.55 -1.50 -6.98
C GLU A 144 -5.91 -1.42 -8.36
N ASN A 145 -5.03 -0.44 -8.61
CA ASN A 145 -4.31 -0.30 -9.87
C ASN A 145 -2.80 -0.31 -9.64
N LEU A 146 -2.13 -1.36 -10.11
CA LEU A 146 -0.67 -1.44 -10.16
C LEU A 146 -0.12 -0.23 -10.93
N ILE A 147 0.84 0.50 -10.34
CA ILE A 147 1.51 1.63 -10.99
C ILE A 147 2.33 1.12 -12.18
N PHE A 148 2.99 -0.02 -12.01
CA PHE A 148 3.78 -0.68 -13.04
C PHE A 148 3.18 -2.01 -13.44
N HIS A 149 2.99 -2.16 -14.75
CA HIS A 149 2.63 -3.44 -15.33
C HIS A 149 3.79 -3.93 -16.20
N CYS A 150 4.33 -5.11 -15.86
CA CYS A 150 5.40 -5.72 -16.64
C CYS A 150 4.84 -6.90 -17.46
N GLN A 151 5.16 -6.95 -18.75
CA GLN A 151 4.71 -7.99 -19.67
C GLN A 151 5.89 -8.63 -20.39
N ASP A 152 5.79 -9.94 -20.66
CA ASP A 152 6.71 -10.59 -21.58
C ASP A 152 6.42 -10.17 -23.02
N LYS A 153 7.43 -9.68 -23.72
CA LYS A 153 7.31 -9.20 -25.10
C LYS A 153 7.87 -10.21 -26.08
N ASP A 154 9.14 -10.59 -25.88
CA ASP A 154 9.87 -11.49 -26.77
C ASP A 154 11.03 -12.17 -26.01
N GLU A 155 11.91 -12.87 -26.73
CA GLU A 155 13.03 -13.61 -26.13
C GLU A 155 14.06 -12.70 -25.41
N GLN A 156 14.11 -11.41 -25.73
CA GLN A 156 15.16 -10.50 -25.30
C GLN A 156 14.67 -9.42 -24.34
N TYR A 157 13.39 -9.05 -24.41
CA TYR A 157 12.84 -7.91 -23.68
C TYR A 157 11.53 -8.21 -22.94
N TYR A 158 11.37 -7.51 -21.83
CA TYR A 158 10.10 -7.24 -21.18
C TYR A 158 9.62 -5.84 -21.57
N THR A 159 8.31 -5.63 -21.58
CA THR A 159 7.69 -4.30 -21.64
C THR A 159 7.30 -3.90 -20.22
N VAL A 160 7.80 -2.76 -19.74
CA VAL A 160 7.38 -2.15 -18.47
C VAL A 160 6.52 -0.95 -18.80
N ILE A 161 5.26 -0.99 -18.35
CA ILE A 161 4.26 0.05 -18.54
C ILE A 161 4.10 0.79 -17.21
N ASP A 162 4.30 2.10 -17.22
CA ASP A 162 3.96 3.00 -16.12
C ASP A 162 2.54 3.52 -16.37
N ASN A 163 1.57 2.93 -15.67
CA ASN A 163 0.16 3.25 -15.81
C ASN A 163 -0.17 4.67 -15.30
N ARG A 164 0.62 5.19 -14.36
CA ARG A 164 0.42 6.54 -13.81
C ARG A 164 0.73 7.60 -14.85
N ASN A 165 1.80 7.40 -15.60
CA ASN A 165 2.26 8.34 -16.62
C ASN A 165 1.82 7.98 -18.05
N GLY A 166 1.21 6.81 -18.25
CA GLY A 166 0.82 6.32 -19.58
C GLY A 166 2.02 6.09 -20.51
N THR A 167 3.17 5.71 -19.95
CA THR A 167 4.42 5.52 -20.69
C THR A 167 4.86 4.07 -20.64
N GLN A 168 5.72 3.65 -21.58
CA GLN A 168 6.26 2.30 -21.61
C GLN A 168 7.74 2.30 -22.01
N ALA A 169 8.49 1.35 -21.46
CA ALA A 169 9.91 1.15 -21.74
C ALA A 169 10.25 -0.33 -21.94
N LEU A 170 11.29 -0.61 -22.73
CA LEU A 170 11.81 -1.96 -22.91
C LEU A 170 12.93 -2.26 -21.91
N LEU A 171 12.78 -3.37 -21.21
CA LEU A 171 13.73 -3.86 -20.22
C LEU A 171 14.36 -5.16 -20.69
N SER A 172 15.68 -5.20 -20.81
CA SER A 172 16.39 -6.41 -21.25
C SER A 172 16.31 -7.53 -20.21
N LYS A 173 16.00 -8.76 -20.63
CA LYS A 173 15.99 -9.94 -19.76
C LYS A 173 17.36 -10.22 -19.15
N ASP A 174 18.43 -10.00 -19.91
CA ASP A 174 19.80 -10.21 -19.42
C ASP A 174 20.21 -9.20 -18.35
N SER A 175 19.66 -7.99 -18.39
CA SER A 175 19.85 -7.00 -17.31
C SER A 175 19.24 -7.50 -16.00
N LEU A 176 18.04 -8.09 -16.02
CA LEU A 176 17.41 -8.63 -14.80
C LEU A 176 18.10 -9.88 -14.25
N ARG A 177 18.85 -10.61 -15.08
CA ARG A 177 19.71 -11.72 -14.65
C ARG A 177 21.00 -11.28 -13.97
N ASN A 178 21.38 -10.00 -14.13
CA ASN A 178 22.58 -9.47 -13.50
C ASN A 178 22.25 -8.91 -12.10
N PRO A 179 22.70 -9.53 -11.00
CA PRO A 179 22.36 -9.08 -9.66
C PRO A 179 22.87 -7.68 -9.31
N LYS A 180 23.81 -7.15 -10.10
CA LYS A 180 24.36 -5.79 -9.94
C LYS A 180 23.61 -4.73 -10.74
N PHE A 181 22.60 -5.13 -11.54
CA PHE A 181 21.80 -4.18 -12.29
C PHE A 181 21.05 -3.26 -11.33
N ASP A 182 20.99 -1.97 -11.66
CA ASP A 182 20.25 -0.97 -10.90
C ASP A 182 18.97 -0.64 -11.66
N LEU A 183 17.89 -1.33 -11.26
CA LEU A 183 16.57 -1.21 -11.88
C LEU A 183 16.00 0.20 -11.69
N MET A 184 16.34 0.88 -10.60
CA MET A 184 15.84 2.23 -10.30
C MET A 184 16.57 3.30 -11.11
N ALA A 185 17.87 3.16 -11.30
CA ALA A 185 18.62 3.98 -12.24
C ALA A 185 18.10 3.78 -13.68
N TRP A 186 17.89 2.53 -14.10
CA TRP A 186 17.31 2.24 -15.41
C TRP A 186 15.93 2.89 -15.59
N LYS A 187 15.02 2.74 -14.63
CA LYS A 187 13.67 3.35 -14.66
C LYS A 187 13.77 4.86 -14.85
N ARG A 188 14.59 5.55 -14.05
CA ARG A 188 14.80 7.01 -14.15
C ARG A 188 15.28 7.40 -15.55
N SER A 189 16.25 6.67 -16.12
CA SER A 189 16.73 6.95 -17.48
C SER A 189 15.69 6.65 -18.56
N ALA A 190 14.95 5.55 -18.43
CA ALA A 190 14.01 5.10 -19.44
C ALA A 190 12.81 6.04 -19.58
N PHE A 191 12.24 6.50 -18.46
CA PHE A 191 11.01 7.30 -18.45
C PHE A 191 11.23 8.82 -18.56
N VAL A 192 12.42 9.33 -18.20
CA VAL A 192 12.77 10.75 -18.43
C VAL A 192 12.90 11.04 -19.93
N LEU A 193 13.44 10.11 -20.71
CA LEU A 193 13.62 10.29 -22.16
C LEU A 193 12.30 10.28 -22.93
N THR A 194 11.31 9.51 -22.48
CA THR A 194 10.00 9.47 -23.12
C THR A 194 9.16 10.71 -22.87
N ALA A 195 9.36 11.39 -21.73
CA ALA A 195 8.64 12.62 -21.41
C ALA A 195 9.10 13.83 -22.26
N THR A 196 10.34 13.83 -22.74
CA THR A 196 10.84 14.94 -23.58
C THR A 196 10.37 14.85 -25.03
N ASP A 197 10.15 13.65 -25.56
CA ASP A 197 9.72 13.48 -26.95
C ASP A 197 8.23 13.79 -27.17
N SER A 198 7.41 13.85 -26.11
CA SER A 198 5.97 14.14 -26.23
C SER A 198 5.64 15.64 -26.22
N VAL A 199 6.57 16.51 -25.83
CA VAL A 199 6.29 17.96 -25.67
C VAL A 199 6.55 18.74 -26.97
N ASP A 200 7.34 18.19 -27.90
CA ASP A 200 7.63 18.84 -29.18
C ASP A 200 6.71 18.40 -30.34
N ALA A 201 5.79 17.45 -30.11
CA ALA A 201 4.85 17.00 -31.14
C ALA A 201 3.63 17.92 -31.33
N ASP A 202 3.38 18.86 -30.41
CA ASP A 202 2.30 19.85 -30.50
C ASP A 202 2.78 21.26 -30.89
N TYR A 203 4.08 21.45 -31.18
CA TYR A 203 4.62 22.72 -31.68
C TYR A 203 4.54 22.83 -33.21
N ASP A 204 3.33 23.06 -33.69
CA ASP A 204 2.97 23.82 -34.90
C ASP A 204 3.98 23.79 -36.07
N PHE A 205 3.98 22.72 -36.86
CA PHE A 205 4.51 22.75 -38.23
C PHE A 205 3.60 23.63 -39.09
N MET A 206 3.82 24.94 -38.99
CA MET A 206 3.38 25.92 -39.99
C MET A 206 3.83 25.44 -41.37
N SER A 207 2.83 25.07 -42.17
CA SER A 207 2.87 24.75 -43.59
C SER A 207 3.95 25.52 -44.36
N VAL A 208 4.98 24.81 -44.81
CA VAL A 208 5.76 25.21 -45.98
C VAL A 208 5.26 24.37 -47.15
N SER A 209 4.71 25.06 -48.14
CA SER A 209 4.04 24.54 -49.33
C SER A 209 4.86 23.52 -50.13
N GLU A 210 4.31 22.32 -50.28
CA GLU A 210 4.67 21.35 -51.32
C GLU A 210 4.19 21.84 -52.70
N SER A 211 4.97 22.66 -53.40
CA SER A 211 4.69 22.96 -54.82
C SER A 211 5.91 22.96 -55.76
N GLU A 212 7.04 22.35 -55.39
CA GLU A 212 8.21 22.25 -56.29
C GLU A 212 9.04 20.95 -56.12
N VAL A 213 8.39 19.79 -55.98
CA VAL A 213 9.09 18.48 -56.09
C VAL A 213 8.46 17.56 -57.17
N GLU A 214 7.62 18.13 -58.04
CA GLU A 214 7.14 17.47 -59.26
C GLU A 214 8.04 17.85 -60.46
N LYS A 215 9.32 17.49 -60.38
CA LYS A 215 10.24 17.51 -61.53
C LYS A 215 11.43 16.62 -61.22
N LEU A 216 11.26 15.33 -61.49
CA LEU A 216 12.24 14.36 -61.97
C LEU A 216 11.74 12.98 -61.55
N LEU A 217 11.01 12.32 -62.45
CA LEU A 217 11.04 10.88 -62.77
C LEU A 217 9.69 10.45 -63.35
N ALA A 218 9.48 10.76 -64.63
CA ALA A 218 8.95 9.75 -65.55
C ALA A 218 10.06 8.68 -65.67
N THR A 219 9.84 7.37 -65.78
CA THR A 219 8.95 6.67 -66.71
C THR A 219 8.96 5.17 -66.36
N GLU A 220 7.91 4.46 -66.78
CA GLU A 220 7.86 3.00 -67.05
C GLU A 220 7.77 2.02 -65.87
N SER A 221 6.60 1.42 -65.66
CA SER A 221 6.33 0.07 -66.18
C SER A 221 4.86 -0.32 -65.97
N GLU A 222 4.27 -0.83 -67.05
CA GLU A 222 2.92 -1.36 -67.20
C GLU A 222 2.72 -2.71 -66.47
N LEU A 223 1.44 -3.04 -66.26
CA LEU A 223 0.76 -4.33 -66.50
C LEU A 223 -0.18 -4.82 -65.37
N THR A 224 -1.46 -4.82 -65.73
CA THR A 224 -2.50 -5.88 -65.58
C THR A 224 -2.97 -6.26 -64.18
N GLU A 225 -4.21 -6.70 -63.94
CA GLU A 225 -5.52 -6.72 -64.60
C GLU A 225 -6.48 -7.24 -63.50
N ASP A 226 -7.75 -6.85 -63.58
CA ASP A 226 -8.94 -7.57 -63.10
C ASP A 226 -9.08 -8.01 -61.62
N SER A 227 -10.12 -7.51 -60.94
CA SER A 227 -11.39 -8.24 -60.81
C SER A 227 -12.31 -7.63 -59.74
N ASP A 228 -13.54 -7.35 -60.15
CA ASP A 228 -14.81 -7.72 -59.52
C ASP A 228 -15.14 -7.34 -58.06
N ASP A 229 -16.08 -6.40 -57.99
CA ASP A 229 -17.50 -6.65 -57.67
C ASP A 229 -17.99 -6.55 -56.21
N CYS A 230 -19.03 -5.71 -56.11
CA CYS A 230 -20.14 -5.66 -55.16
C CYS A 230 -19.89 -5.85 -53.65
N THR A 231 -20.30 -4.86 -52.85
CA THR A 231 -21.62 -4.91 -52.20
C THR A 231 -22.02 -3.60 -51.51
N ASP A 232 -23.26 -3.23 -51.76
CA ASP A 232 -24.05 -2.15 -51.16
C ASP A 232 -24.12 -2.21 -49.63
N MET A 233 -24.02 -1.04 -48.98
CA MET A 233 -24.37 -0.85 -47.58
C MET A 233 -25.49 0.20 -47.48
N PRO A 234 -26.67 -0.11 -46.90
CA PRO A 234 -27.77 0.85 -46.80
C PRO A 234 -27.56 1.84 -45.62
N PRO A 235 -28.14 3.06 -45.70
CA PRO A 235 -27.99 4.06 -44.64
C PRO A 235 -28.96 3.81 -43.48
N LEU A 236 -28.47 4.02 -42.25
CA LEU A 236 -29.25 3.95 -41.02
C LEU A 236 -30.17 5.16 -40.85
N VAL A 237 -31.38 4.85 -40.40
CA VAL A 237 -32.51 5.75 -40.17
C VAL A 237 -32.29 6.57 -38.90
N SER A 238 -32.56 7.87 -39.01
CA SER A 238 -32.67 8.82 -37.90
C SER A 238 -33.99 8.64 -37.15
N VAL A 239 -33.96 8.74 -35.82
CA VAL A 239 -35.16 8.81 -34.98
C VAL A 239 -35.13 10.10 -34.17
N SER A 240 -36.22 10.83 -34.28
CA SER A 240 -36.44 12.18 -33.79
C SER A 240 -36.77 12.28 -32.30
N ASN A 241 -36.36 13.43 -31.78
CA ASN A 241 -36.84 14.26 -30.67
C ASN A 241 -38.31 14.17 -30.19
N SER A 242 -38.39 14.58 -28.91
CA SER A 242 -39.36 15.45 -28.21
C SER A 242 -40.65 14.85 -27.63
N SER A 243 -40.77 14.98 -26.31
CA SER A 243 -41.94 15.61 -25.67
C SER A 243 -41.54 16.13 -24.29
N ASP A 244 -41.63 17.46 -24.14
CA ASP A 244 -41.75 18.21 -22.89
C ASP A 244 -43.02 17.79 -22.15
N GLU A 245 -43.00 17.75 -20.80
CA GLU A 245 -44.09 18.18 -19.89
C GLU A 245 -43.53 18.49 -18.48
N ASP A 246 -43.67 19.77 -18.10
CA ASP A 246 -44.02 20.35 -16.79
C ASP A 246 -43.18 20.11 -15.51
N GLU A 247 -42.48 21.18 -15.11
CA GLU A 247 -41.87 21.40 -13.79
C GLU A 247 -42.93 21.87 -12.77
N GLU A 248 -43.28 21.01 -11.80
CA GLU A 248 -43.88 21.44 -10.53
C GLU A 248 -42.87 21.27 -9.38
N ASP A 249 -42.55 22.42 -8.77
CA ASP A 249 -41.72 22.59 -7.57
C ASP A 249 -42.42 21.97 -6.34
N VAL A 250 -42.08 20.70 -6.05
CA VAL A 250 -42.50 20.00 -4.83
C VAL A 250 -41.30 19.83 -3.92
N SER A 251 -41.28 20.58 -2.83
CA SER A 251 -40.33 20.38 -1.73
C SER A 251 -40.46 18.94 -1.19
N PRO A 252 -39.35 18.21 -0.98
CA PRO A 252 -39.41 16.83 -0.54
C PRO A 252 -39.94 16.74 0.91
N PRO A 253 -40.74 15.70 1.23
CA PRO A 253 -41.29 15.51 2.57
C PRO A 253 -40.18 15.15 3.58
N PRO A 254 -40.39 15.39 4.89
CA PRO A 254 -39.43 15.02 5.92
C PRO A 254 -39.32 13.49 6.01
N TYR A 255 -38.12 12.96 5.81
CA TYR A 255 -37.90 11.51 5.66
C TYR A 255 -37.52 10.84 6.98
N HIS A 256 -38.06 9.63 7.19
CA HIS A 256 -37.80 8.73 8.32
C HIS A 256 -36.66 7.75 7.97
N PRO A 257 -35.75 7.43 8.90
CA PRO A 257 -34.67 6.48 8.66
C PRO A 257 -35.21 5.03 8.66
N GLY A 258 -34.98 4.29 7.58
CA GLY A 258 -35.31 2.86 7.52
C GLY A 258 -35.69 2.28 6.14
N ASP A 259 -35.42 2.96 5.02
CA ASP A 259 -35.75 2.40 3.70
C ASP A 259 -34.61 1.51 3.17
N THR A 260 -34.94 0.26 2.81
CA THR A 260 -33.99 -0.86 2.67
C THR A 260 -33.34 -1.01 1.29
N ASN A 261 -33.31 0.03 0.47
CA ASN A 261 -32.84 -0.07 -0.93
C ASN A 261 -31.69 0.90 -1.30
N GLU A 262 -30.99 1.48 -0.34
CA GLU A 262 -29.76 2.24 -0.64
C GLU A 262 -28.58 1.31 -0.87
N SER A 263 -27.88 1.49 -2.01
CA SER A 263 -26.65 0.76 -2.27
C SER A 263 -25.54 1.20 -1.32
N PHE A 264 -24.57 0.32 -1.10
CA PHE A 264 -23.37 0.63 -0.33
C PHE A 264 -22.64 1.87 -0.91
N GLU A 265 -22.58 1.99 -2.24
CA GLU A 265 -21.95 3.14 -2.92
C GLU A 265 -22.69 4.46 -2.65
N ASP A 266 -24.01 4.45 -2.47
CA ASP A 266 -24.80 5.64 -2.13
C ASP A 266 -24.62 6.10 -0.67
N ARG A 267 -24.29 5.18 0.24
CA ARG A 267 -23.90 5.51 1.62
C ARG A 267 -22.49 6.07 1.69
N VAL A 268 -21.56 5.42 0.99
CA VAL A 268 -20.15 5.83 0.90
C VAL A 268 -20.03 7.21 0.23
N SER A 269 -20.74 7.44 -0.87
CA SER A 269 -20.77 8.74 -1.56
C SER A 269 -21.34 9.87 -0.68
N ARG A 270 -22.22 9.55 0.28
CA ARG A 270 -22.73 10.53 1.25
C ARG A 270 -21.75 10.84 2.37
N ILE A 271 -21.05 9.83 2.87
CA ILE A 271 -19.98 9.99 3.84
C ILE A 271 -18.88 10.87 3.24
N PHE A 272 -18.48 10.62 2.00
CA PHE A 272 -17.52 11.48 1.29
C PHE A 272 -18.04 12.89 1.01
N ARG A 273 -19.35 13.09 0.79
CA ARG A 273 -19.95 14.44 0.67
C ARG A 273 -19.89 15.22 1.97
N VAL A 274 -20.19 14.58 3.10
CA VAL A 274 -20.15 15.16 4.45
C VAL A 274 -18.71 15.48 4.89
N LEU A 275 -17.74 14.67 4.47
CA LEU A 275 -16.30 14.90 4.68
C LEU A 275 -15.76 16.03 3.79
N LYS A 276 -16.23 16.14 2.54
CA LYS A 276 -15.88 17.20 1.60
C LYS A 276 -16.40 18.58 2.02
N ASP A 277 -17.52 18.63 2.73
CA ASP A 277 -18.16 19.89 3.15
C ASP A 277 -17.62 20.46 4.49
N ASN A 278 -16.69 19.79 5.19
CA ASN A 278 -16.22 20.21 6.53
C ASN A 278 -14.70 20.41 6.73
N GLY A 279 -13.88 20.44 5.68
CA GLY A 279 -12.47 20.83 5.83
C GLY A 279 -11.63 20.53 4.59
N GLU A 280 -10.69 21.42 4.28
CA GLU A 280 -9.84 21.38 3.08
C GLU A 280 -9.14 20.04 2.81
N PRO A 281 -8.86 19.71 1.53
CA PRO A 281 -8.39 18.41 1.11
C PRO A 281 -7.05 18.06 1.74
N TRP A 282 -7.04 16.89 2.38
CA TRP A 282 -5.84 16.13 2.72
C TRP A 282 -4.95 16.00 1.48
N ASP A 283 -3.65 16.34 1.61
CA ASP A 283 -2.64 16.13 0.58
C ASP A 283 -2.03 14.73 0.77
N PRO A 284 -2.35 13.76 -0.12
CA PRO A 284 -1.95 12.37 -0.02
C PRO A 284 -0.54 12.09 -0.57
N THR A 285 0.20 13.11 -1.03
CA THR A 285 1.48 12.90 -1.73
C THR A 285 2.74 12.84 -0.84
N ALA A 286 2.58 12.87 0.48
CA ALA A 286 3.70 12.78 1.43
C ALA A 286 3.89 11.31 1.89
N PRO A 287 5.10 10.71 1.75
CA PRO A 287 5.34 9.32 2.12
C PRO A 287 5.05 9.06 3.62
N ASP A 288 4.41 7.93 3.95
CA ASP A 288 3.87 7.65 5.31
C ASP A 288 4.93 7.58 6.44
N PHE A 289 6.22 7.46 6.13
CA PHE A 289 7.28 7.62 7.14
C PHE A 289 7.38 9.06 7.67
N GLU A 290 6.80 10.04 6.97
CA GLU A 290 6.75 11.45 7.39
C GLU A 290 5.58 11.75 8.33
N ARG A 291 4.66 10.83 8.64
CA ARG A 291 3.55 11.15 9.56
C ARG A 291 3.39 10.06 10.60
N ILE A 292 3.22 10.46 11.86
CA ILE A 292 3.04 9.51 12.96
C ILE A 292 1.69 8.76 12.86
N GLY A 293 0.74 9.32 12.11
CA GLY A 293 -0.60 8.75 11.95
C GLY A 293 -1.43 8.81 13.24
N ASP A 294 -2.55 8.09 13.25
CA ASP A 294 -3.40 7.98 14.44
C ASP A 294 -2.95 6.81 15.32
N LEU A 295 -1.97 7.09 16.18
CA LEU A 295 -1.39 6.08 17.06
C LEU A 295 -2.40 5.51 18.07
N LEU A 296 -3.33 6.34 18.56
CA LEU A 296 -4.34 5.89 19.53
C LEU A 296 -5.36 4.96 18.88
N GLY A 297 -5.86 5.30 17.68
CA GLY A 297 -6.74 4.44 16.91
C GLY A 297 -6.10 3.08 16.63
N ARG A 298 -4.89 3.06 16.07
CA ARG A 298 -4.12 1.82 15.81
C ARG A 298 -3.82 1.02 17.07
N GLY A 299 -3.59 1.70 18.19
CA GLY A 299 -3.46 1.08 19.51
C GLY A 299 -4.73 0.38 19.98
N ALA A 300 -5.86 1.06 19.84
CA ALA A 300 -7.16 0.50 20.17
C ALA A 300 -7.48 -0.72 19.30
N GLU A 301 -7.23 -0.66 17.98
CA GLU A 301 -7.37 -1.81 17.06
C GLU A 301 -6.54 -3.01 17.53
N SER A 302 -5.25 -2.80 17.82
CA SER A 302 -4.34 -3.86 18.24
C SER A 302 -4.83 -4.55 19.52
N ILE A 303 -5.26 -3.77 20.51
CA ILE A 303 -5.77 -4.29 21.79
C ILE A 303 -7.06 -5.07 21.57
N LEU A 304 -7.98 -4.53 20.76
CA LEU A 304 -9.26 -5.17 20.50
C LEU A 304 -9.07 -6.49 19.77
N GLU A 305 -8.21 -6.52 18.74
CA GLU A 305 -7.89 -7.71 17.96
C GLU A 305 -7.27 -8.80 18.85
N PHE A 306 -6.32 -8.44 19.73
CA PHE A 306 -5.60 -9.38 20.58
C PHE A 306 -6.47 -10.00 21.68
N LEU A 307 -7.41 -9.24 22.25
CA LEU A 307 -8.20 -9.66 23.41
C LEU A 307 -9.51 -10.36 23.06
N GLN A 308 -9.67 -10.85 21.83
CA GLN A 308 -10.79 -11.70 21.43
C GLN A 308 -10.86 -13.01 22.28
N PRO A 309 -12.04 -13.64 22.43
CA PRO A 309 -13.31 -13.34 21.78
C PRO A 309 -14.24 -12.39 22.57
N TYR A 310 -15.13 -11.70 21.84
CA TYR A 310 -16.18 -10.83 22.37
C TYR A 310 -17.57 -11.49 22.37
N PRO A 311 -18.53 -10.98 23.15
CA PRO A 311 -19.91 -11.46 23.13
C PRO A 311 -20.52 -11.40 21.73
N GLY A 312 -21.07 -12.52 21.25
CA GLY A 312 -21.68 -12.63 19.92
C GLY A 312 -20.76 -13.21 18.84
N ASP A 313 -19.46 -13.38 19.12
CA ASP A 313 -18.50 -14.01 18.18
C ASP A 313 -18.87 -15.45 17.80
N ASP A 314 -19.62 -16.12 18.67
CA ASP A 314 -20.16 -17.47 18.47
C ASP A 314 -21.29 -17.51 17.43
N ARG A 315 -21.91 -16.36 17.11
CA ARG A 315 -22.96 -16.24 16.09
C ARG A 315 -22.40 -16.11 14.68
N VAL A 316 -21.15 -15.69 14.53
CA VAL A 316 -20.49 -15.57 13.23
C VAL A 316 -20.00 -16.95 12.81
N SER A 317 -20.47 -17.45 11.66
CA SER A 317 -20.06 -18.75 11.14
C SER A 317 -18.53 -18.84 11.03
N ARG A 318 -17.95 -20.02 11.26
CA ARG A 318 -16.50 -20.22 11.07
C ARG A 318 -16.06 -20.01 9.62
N ASP A 319 -16.97 -20.23 8.68
CA ASP A 319 -16.73 -20.07 7.24
C ASP A 319 -17.13 -18.66 6.75
N ASP A 320 -17.46 -17.74 7.66
CA ASP A 320 -17.82 -16.37 7.30
C ASP A 320 -16.58 -15.64 6.73
N PRO A 321 -16.64 -15.10 5.50
CA PRO A 321 -15.50 -14.42 4.88
C PRO A 321 -15.06 -13.17 5.64
N ARG A 322 -15.88 -12.63 6.54
CA ARG A 322 -15.48 -11.51 7.40
C ARG A 322 -14.39 -11.91 8.38
N ARG A 323 -14.25 -13.21 8.71
CA ARG A 323 -13.19 -13.74 9.58
C ARG A 323 -11.79 -13.71 8.99
N THR A 324 -11.63 -13.47 7.69
CA THR A 324 -10.32 -13.38 7.04
C THR A 324 -9.82 -11.94 6.91
N ARG A 325 -10.61 -10.96 7.33
CA ARG A 325 -10.28 -9.53 7.31
C ARG A 325 -9.93 -9.05 8.72
N ASN A 326 -9.26 -7.90 8.81
CA ASN A 326 -9.12 -7.19 10.08
C ASN A 326 -10.51 -6.95 10.66
N ARG A 327 -10.72 -7.40 11.90
CA ARG A 327 -12.03 -7.33 12.52
C ARG A 327 -12.37 -5.89 12.88
N PHE A 328 -11.42 -5.20 13.51
CA PHE A 328 -11.63 -3.87 14.03
C PHE A 328 -10.95 -2.81 13.17
N THR A 329 -11.70 -1.76 12.88
CA THR A 329 -11.17 -0.48 12.37
C THR A 329 -11.54 0.61 13.37
N VAL A 330 -10.56 1.36 13.87
CA VAL A 330 -10.79 2.46 14.81
C VAL A 330 -10.43 3.77 14.12
N VAL A 331 -11.45 4.54 13.77
CA VAL A 331 -11.31 5.79 13.02
C VAL A 331 -11.46 6.98 13.94
N TYR A 332 -10.50 7.90 13.89
CA TYR A 332 -10.63 9.21 14.52
C TYR A 332 -11.72 10.04 13.84
N MET A 333 -12.74 10.45 14.61
CA MET A 333 -13.85 11.26 14.10
C MET A 333 -13.70 12.73 14.48
N THR A 334 -13.44 13.00 15.77
CA THR A 334 -13.28 14.35 16.32
C THR A 334 -12.25 14.33 17.44
N GLU A 335 -11.85 15.51 17.94
CA GLU A 335 -10.92 15.62 19.09
C GLU A 335 -11.41 14.87 20.35
N ARG A 336 -12.70 14.55 20.40
CA ARG A 336 -13.37 13.93 21.54
C ARG A 336 -13.73 12.48 21.32
N ASP A 337 -13.81 12.01 20.08
CA ASP A 337 -14.46 10.73 19.77
C ASP A 337 -13.75 9.97 18.64
N TYR A 338 -13.71 8.65 18.82
CA TYR A 338 -13.34 7.64 17.86
C TYR A 338 -14.58 6.80 17.51
N THR A 339 -14.57 6.12 16.37
CA THR A 339 -15.52 5.07 16.04
C THR A 339 -14.81 3.74 15.89
N ILE A 340 -15.28 2.71 16.57
CA ILE A 340 -14.88 1.32 16.38
C ILE A 340 -15.89 0.68 15.44
N GLU A 341 -15.44 0.29 14.26
CA GLU A 341 -16.15 -0.56 13.33
C GLU A 341 -15.73 -2.02 13.58
N ASP A 342 -16.69 -2.88 13.91
CA ASP A 342 -16.49 -4.33 14.05
C ASP A 342 -17.12 -5.05 12.86
N SER A 343 -16.26 -5.48 11.93
CA SER A 343 -16.68 -6.14 10.70
C SER A 343 -17.31 -7.52 10.94
N TYR A 344 -17.07 -8.17 12.09
CA TYR A 344 -17.72 -9.45 12.42
C TYR A 344 -19.20 -9.26 12.71
N LEU A 345 -19.53 -8.16 13.41
CA LEU A 345 -20.89 -7.88 13.87
C LEU A 345 -21.62 -6.87 12.98
N ASP A 346 -20.94 -6.24 12.02
CA ASP A 346 -21.45 -5.12 11.22
C ASP A 346 -21.94 -3.97 12.13
N GLU A 347 -21.15 -3.69 13.18
CA GLU A 347 -21.52 -2.77 14.25
C GLU A 347 -20.52 -1.62 14.36
N ILE A 348 -21.06 -0.41 14.57
CA ILE A 348 -20.27 0.79 14.82
C ILE A 348 -20.54 1.26 16.24
N THR A 349 -19.48 1.49 17.01
CA THR A 349 -19.56 1.94 18.40
C THR A 349 -18.69 3.18 18.59
N VAL A 350 -19.24 4.22 19.20
CA VAL A 350 -18.52 5.46 19.47
C VAL A 350 -17.71 5.30 20.76
N LEU A 351 -16.41 5.54 20.67
CA LEU A 351 -15.45 5.47 21.76
C LEU A 351 -14.95 6.89 22.10
N PRO A 352 -15.22 7.42 23.30
CA PRO A 352 -14.66 8.70 23.71
C PRO A 352 -13.12 8.66 23.73
N ALA A 353 -12.46 9.62 23.09
CA ALA A 353 -11.00 9.76 23.07
C ALA A 353 -10.41 9.85 24.49
N SER A 354 -11.12 10.47 25.43
CA SER A 354 -10.70 10.55 26.84
C SER A 354 -10.57 9.19 27.52
N TYR A 355 -11.23 8.14 27.00
CA TYR A 355 -11.10 6.80 27.52
C TYR A 355 -9.75 6.19 27.13
N LEU A 356 -9.31 6.37 25.87
CA LEU A 356 -7.99 5.91 25.42
C LEU A 356 -6.83 6.67 26.10
N MET A 357 -7.10 7.87 26.62
CA MET A 357 -6.13 8.66 27.37
C MET A 357 -6.02 8.26 28.84
N ASN A 358 -6.94 7.46 29.37
CA ASN A 358 -6.90 7.04 30.76
C ASN A 358 -6.14 5.70 30.86
N PRO A 359 -4.97 5.66 31.50
CA PRO A 359 -4.17 4.43 31.53
C PRO A 359 -4.84 3.25 32.22
N LYS A 360 -5.86 3.51 33.04
CA LYS A 360 -6.63 2.49 33.75
C LYS A 360 -7.89 2.05 32.99
N PHE A 361 -8.15 2.63 31.84
CA PHE A 361 -9.30 2.26 31.03
C PHE A 361 -9.12 0.84 30.49
N ARG A 362 -10.18 0.05 30.50
CA ARG A 362 -10.17 -1.35 30.08
C ARG A 362 -10.96 -1.46 28.79
N LEU A 363 -10.29 -1.13 27.68
CA LEU A 363 -10.93 -1.00 26.36
C LEU A 363 -11.71 -2.25 25.98
N ALA A 364 -11.11 -3.44 26.09
CA ALA A 364 -11.79 -4.69 25.75
C ALA A 364 -13.00 -4.98 26.65
N ALA A 365 -12.92 -4.71 27.96
CA ALA A 365 -14.06 -4.89 28.86
C ALA A 365 -15.20 -3.93 28.56
N TRP A 366 -14.90 -2.66 28.28
CA TRP A 366 -15.91 -1.68 27.90
C TRP A 366 -16.56 -2.07 26.57
N TYR A 367 -15.76 -2.38 25.55
CA TYR A 367 -16.28 -2.76 24.24
C TYR A 367 -17.14 -4.02 24.30
N ALA A 368 -16.69 -5.06 25.02
CA ALA A 368 -17.47 -6.28 25.23
C ALA A 368 -18.81 -6.00 25.91
N GLN A 369 -18.85 -5.05 26.86
CA GLN A 369 -20.08 -4.65 27.53
C GLN A 369 -21.04 -3.95 26.55
N GLU A 370 -20.56 -2.97 25.78
CA GLU A 370 -21.35 -2.27 24.76
C GLU A 370 -22.00 -3.26 23.77
N ILE A 371 -21.22 -4.22 23.26
CA ILE A 371 -21.71 -5.25 22.35
C ILE A 371 -22.71 -6.18 23.04
N SER A 372 -22.47 -6.56 24.30
CA SER A 372 -23.39 -7.42 25.03
C SER A 372 -24.76 -6.77 25.24
N GLU A 373 -24.78 -5.46 25.51
CA GLU A 373 -26.01 -4.69 25.67
C GLU A 373 -26.76 -4.57 24.34
N LYS A 374 -26.05 -4.23 23.25
CA LYS A 374 -26.63 -4.18 21.90
C LYS A 374 -27.21 -5.54 21.46
N CYS A 375 -26.51 -6.63 21.75
CA CYS A 375 -26.91 -7.98 21.35
C CYS A 375 -27.89 -8.68 22.30
N CYS A 376 -28.30 -8.02 23.40
CA CYS A 376 -29.08 -8.61 24.50
C CYS A 376 -28.45 -9.90 25.07
N LEU A 377 -27.12 -9.93 25.21
CA LEU A 377 -26.36 -11.05 25.73
C LEU A 377 -25.95 -10.82 27.19
N SER A 378 -25.96 -11.89 27.99
CA SER A 378 -25.37 -11.84 29.32
C SER A 378 -23.85 -11.90 29.20
N TYR A 379 -23.15 -10.86 29.65
CA TYR A 379 -21.70 -10.81 29.64
C TYR A 379 -21.14 -10.83 31.06
N SER A 380 -20.19 -11.75 31.28
CA SER A 380 -19.37 -11.80 32.49
C SER A 380 -17.94 -11.49 32.11
N TYR A 381 -17.34 -10.48 32.74
CA TYR A 381 -16.00 -10.03 32.39
C TYR A 381 -14.95 -11.14 32.51
N PRO A 382 -14.40 -11.65 31.40
CA PRO A 382 -13.28 -12.57 31.42
C PRO A 382 -12.06 -11.83 32.01
N PRO A 383 -11.17 -12.53 32.75
CA PRO A 383 -9.93 -11.92 33.24
C PRO A 383 -9.11 -11.27 32.12
N LEU A 384 -9.15 -11.82 30.90
CA LEU A 384 -8.46 -11.29 29.73
C LEU A 384 -8.93 -9.87 29.35
N HIS A 385 -10.20 -9.54 29.54
CA HIS A 385 -10.72 -8.21 29.19
C HIS A 385 -10.44 -7.16 30.29
N GLN A 386 -9.87 -7.59 31.42
CA GLN A 386 -9.53 -6.69 32.53
C GLN A 386 -8.18 -5.99 32.34
N VAL A 387 -7.52 -6.20 31.21
CA VAL A 387 -6.27 -5.51 30.84
C VAL A 387 -6.55 -4.02 30.68
N GLU A 388 -5.76 -3.22 31.37
CA GLU A 388 -5.80 -1.76 31.28
C GLU A 388 -5.01 -1.32 30.04
N VAL A 389 -5.40 -0.23 29.38
CA VAL A 389 -4.72 0.26 28.16
C VAL A 389 -3.32 0.82 28.44
N GLU A 390 -3.00 1.07 29.72
CA GLU A 390 -1.76 1.69 30.16
C GLU A 390 -1.48 3.02 29.42
N ASP A 391 -0.22 3.44 29.31
CA ASP A 391 0.12 4.62 28.52
C ASP A 391 0.17 4.26 27.02
N LEU A 392 -1.00 4.06 26.42
CA LEU A 392 -1.18 3.60 25.05
C LEU A 392 -0.45 4.50 24.05
N LEU A 393 -0.52 5.83 24.25
CA LEU A 393 0.15 6.80 23.39
C LEU A 393 1.66 6.63 23.48
N LEU A 394 2.24 6.58 24.68
CA LEU A 394 3.68 6.39 24.86
C LEU A 394 4.16 5.11 24.19
N TYR A 395 3.46 3.99 24.45
CA TYR A 395 3.80 2.69 23.88
C TYR A 395 3.80 2.73 22.35
N LYS A 396 2.78 3.32 21.74
CA LYS A 396 2.68 3.40 20.27
C LYS A 396 3.69 4.35 19.65
N VAL A 397 4.09 5.44 20.32
CA VAL A 397 5.19 6.28 19.84
C VAL A 397 6.52 5.53 19.92
N GLN A 398 6.76 4.77 20.99
CA GLN A 398 7.97 3.95 21.12
C GLN A 398 8.04 2.87 20.04
N GLN A 399 6.92 2.19 19.77
CA GLN A 399 6.82 1.21 18.68
C GLN A 399 7.11 1.88 17.33
N TYR A 400 6.48 3.02 17.04
CA TYR A 400 6.71 3.78 15.81
C TYR A 400 8.19 4.15 15.62
N LEU A 401 8.86 4.65 16.66
CA LEU A 401 10.28 4.99 16.59
C LEU A 401 11.17 3.75 16.39
N ALA A 402 10.82 2.63 16.99
CA ALA A 402 11.52 1.37 16.79
C ALA A 402 11.37 0.86 15.34
N ASP A 403 10.17 0.95 14.76
CA ASP A 403 9.90 0.57 13.37
C ASP A 403 10.69 1.47 12.41
N VAL A 404 10.72 2.78 12.66
CA VAL A 404 11.54 3.73 11.87
C VAL A 404 13.03 3.39 11.97
N ALA A 405 13.51 2.99 13.15
CA ALA A 405 14.92 2.61 13.33
C ALA A 405 15.34 1.39 12.50
N LEU A 406 14.41 0.51 12.09
CA LEU A 406 14.70 -0.59 11.17
C LEU A 406 15.14 -0.09 9.78
N PHE A 407 14.63 1.07 9.35
CA PHE A 407 14.91 1.67 8.05
C PHE A 407 15.95 2.79 8.13
N LEU A 408 15.99 3.52 9.24
CA LEU A 408 16.86 4.66 9.48
C LEU A 408 17.69 4.40 10.75
N PRO A 409 18.87 3.75 10.65
CA PRO A 409 19.67 3.35 11.81
C PRO A 409 20.03 4.48 12.77
N GLN A 410 20.07 5.74 12.32
CA GLN A 410 20.29 6.90 13.19
C GLN A 410 19.18 7.13 14.24
N PHE A 411 18.03 6.45 14.12
CA PHE A 411 16.94 6.50 15.10
C PHE A 411 17.02 5.40 16.16
N GLN A 412 17.99 4.48 16.08
CA GLN A 412 18.09 3.31 16.97
C GLN A 412 18.12 3.67 18.46
N ASP A 413 18.74 4.81 18.79
CA ASP A 413 18.89 5.27 20.17
C ASP A 413 17.92 6.43 20.52
N VAL A 414 16.99 6.78 19.63
CA VAL A 414 15.96 7.77 19.93
C VAL A 414 14.93 7.15 20.87
N SER A 415 14.69 7.82 21.99
CA SER A 415 13.75 7.32 23.01
C SER A 415 12.80 8.40 23.47
N ILE A 416 11.59 7.98 23.87
CA ILE A 416 10.56 8.86 24.43
C ILE A 416 10.13 8.32 25.78
N ARG A 417 9.91 9.23 26.75
CA ARG A 417 9.35 8.91 28.06
C ARG A 417 8.36 9.99 28.50
N GLN A 418 7.32 9.59 29.22
CA GLN A 418 6.40 10.54 29.84
C GLN A 418 7.09 11.29 30.99
N ILE A 419 6.73 12.57 31.17
CA ILE A 419 7.18 13.43 32.27
C ILE A 419 6.04 13.55 33.27
N ASP A 420 6.25 13.06 34.49
CA ASP A 420 5.29 13.21 35.58
C ASP A 420 5.09 14.70 35.90
N ARG A 421 3.86 15.19 35.80
CA ARG A 421 3.46 16.52 36.29
C ARG A 421 2.47 16.37 37.43
N GLU A 422 2.57 17.24 38.43
CA GLU A 422 1.65 17.25 39.58
C GLU A 422 0.23 17.75 39.25
N SER A 423 -0.03 18.17 38.01
CA SER A 423 -1.29 18.76 37.56
C SER A 423 -2.08 17.79 36.69
N ASP A 424 -3.41 17.82 36.77
CA ASP A 424 -4.36 17.13 35.86
C ASP A 424 -4.35 17.73 34.43
N GLU A 425 -3.27 18.42 34.06
CA GLU A 425 -3.06 19.00 32.74
C GLU A 425 -2.59 17.94 31.73
N GLU A 426 -2.66 18.31 30.45
CA GLU A 426 -2.12 17.57 29.31
C GLU A 426 -0.74 16.94 29.57
N ALA A 427 -0.58 15.66 29.19
CA ALA A 427 0.66 14.92 29.41
C ALA A 427 1.81 15.48 28.57
N TRP A 428 3.01 15.48 29.15
CA TRP A 428 4.24 15.92 28.47
C TRP A 428 5.19 14.74 28.30
N PHE A 429 5.92 14.74 27.19
CA PHE A 429 6.81 13.66 26.79
C PHE A 429 8.19 14.24 26.53
N LEU A 430 9.22 13.65 27.14
CA LEU A 430 10.62 13.98 26.87
C LEU A 430 11.13 13.03 25.79
N ILE A 431 11.52 13.57 24.64
CA ILE A 431 12.20 12.83 23.60
C ILE A 431 13.71 13.09 23.69
N SER A 432 14.49 12.02 23.73
CA SER A 432 15.95 12.03 23.82
C SER A 432 16.51 11.55 22.48
N MET A 433 17.34 12.38 21.85
CA MET A 433 17.86 12.19 20.50
C MET A 433 19.39 12.29 20.54
N PRO A 434 20.13 11.18 20.42
CA PRO A 434 21.58 11.24 20.40
C PRO A 434 22.07 11.81 19.07
N PHE A 435 22.96 12.79 19.14
CA PHE A 435 23.56 13.44 17.98
C PHE A 435 25.01 13.84 18.29
N ASN A 436 25.97 13.31 17.50
CA ASN A 436 27.41 13.61 17.65
C ASN A 436 27.96 13.42 19.08
N GLY A 437 27.45 12.44 19.82
CA GLY A 437 27.86 12.14 21.20
C GLY A 437 27.26 13.06 22.27
N LEU A 438 26.28 13.89 21.92
CA LEU A 438 25.46 14.67 22.83
C LEU A 438 24.01 14.15 22.80
N ASP A 439 23.35 14.10 23.95
CA ASP A 439 21.92 13.80 24.03
C ASP A 439 21.13 15.11 23.95
N ILE A 440 20.41 15.31 22.84
CA ILE A 440 19.48 16.42 22.67
C ILE A 440 18.14 15.99 23.26
N CYS A 441 17.66 16.71 24.26
CA CYS A 441 16.40 16.42 24.94
C CYS A 441 15.40 17.53 24.67
N GLU A 442 14.23 17.17 24.13
CA GLU A 442 13.16 18.11 23.80
C GLU A 442 11.83 17.64 24.40
N VAL A 443 10.91 18.58 24.62
CA VAL A 443 9.60 18.27 25.21
C VAL A 443 8.52 18.37 24.13
N LEU A 444 7.72 17.30 24.02
CA LEU A 444 6.52 17.21 23.21
C LEU A 444 5.29 17.17 24.10
N THR A 445 4.22 17.80 23.66
CA THR A 445 2.91 17.74 24.31
C THR A 445 2.10 16.57 23.75
N GLU A 446 1.18 16.03 24.55
CA GLU A 446 0.24 15.00 24.12
C GLU A 446 -0.52 15.39 22.85
N ARG A 447 -0.99 16.64 22.75
CA ARG A 447 -1.70 17.18 21.58
C ARG A 447 -0.84 17.16 20.33
N GLN A 448 0.48 17.37 20.44
CA GLN A 448 1.37 17.24 19.29
C GLN A 448 1.45 15.79 18.81
N LEU A 449 1.59 14.84 19.74
CA LEU A 449 1.69 13.41 19.40
C LEU A 449 0.35 12.82 18.93
N ARG A 450 -0.78 13.37 19.35
CA ARG A 450 -2.13 13.00 18.88
C ARG A 450 -2.48 13.60 17.53
N ASN A 451 -1.75 14.62 17.08
CA ASN A 451 -1.99 15.18 15.78
C ASN A 451 -1.48 14.20 14.72
N TYR A 452 -2.40 13.52 14.04
CA TYR A 452 -2.07 12.54 13.00
C TYR A 452 -1.23 13.13 11.84
N ARG A 453 -1.20 14.46 11.69
CA ARG A 453 -0.37 15.19 10.71
C ARG A 453 1.01 15.54 11.25
N PHE A 454 1.33 15.21 12.50
CA PHE A 454 2.61 15.52 13.10
C PHE A 454 3.70 14.59 12.54
N ASP A 455 4.64 15.22 11.85
CA ASP A 455 5.83 14.58 11.30
C ASP A 455 6.92 14.51 12.36
N LEU A 456 6.87 13.45 13.17
CA LEU A 456 7.82 13.26 14.26
C LEU A 456 9.25 13.10 13.74
N ILE A 457 9.44 12.42 12.61
CA ILE A 457 10.76 12.13 12.04
C ILE A 457 11.44 13.39 11.53
N ARG A 458 10.73 14.20 10.74
CA ARG A 458 11.25 15.49 10.28
C ARG A 458 11.41 16.48 11.41
N TRP A 459 10.54 16.43 12.42
CA TRP A 459 10.70 17.24 13.62
C TRP A 459 11.99 16.88 14.37
N ILE A 460 12.27 15.59 14.58
CA ILE A 460 13.51 15.09 15.19
C ILE A 460 14.72 15.55 14.38
N HIS A 461 14.72 15.31 13.06
CA HIS A 461 15.82 15.73 12.19
C HIS A 461 16.08 17.23 12.27
N ARG A 462 15.04 18.07 12.22
CA ARG A 462 15.19 19.53 12.33
C ARG A 462 15.89 19.92 13.63
N ARG A 463 15.52 19.30 14.75
CA ARG A 463 16.15 19.58 16.05
C ARG A 463 17.61 19.14 16.13
N GLN A 464 17.95 18.02 15.50
CA GLN A 464 19.34 17.57 15.39
C GLN A 464 20.21 18.55 14.58
N PHE A 465 19.67 19.21 13.54
CA PHE A 465 20.43 20.18 12.74
C PHE A 465 20.48 21.60 13.31
N GLU A 466 19.54 21.97 14.17
CA GLU A 466 19.51 23.30 14.84
C GLU A 466 20.51 23.39 16.01
N THR A 467 21.01 22.26 16.51
CA THR A 467 21.94 22.15 17.66
C THR A 467 23.37 21.95 17.19
#